data_AF-A0AAI8DJX9-F1
#
_entry.id   AF-A0AAI8DJX9-F1
#
_cell.length_a   1.000
_cell.length_b   1.000
_cell.length_c   1.000
_cell.angle_alpha   90.00
_cell.angle_beta   90.00
_cell.angle_gamma   90.00
#
_symmetry.space_group_name_H-M   'P 1'
#
loop_
_entity.id
_entity.type
_entity.pdbx_description
1 polymer ?
#
loop_
_entity_poly.entity_id
_entity_poly.type
_entity_poly.pdbx_seq_one_letter_code
_entity_poly.pdbx_strand_id
1 'polypeptide(L)'
;MNGISINTSRRSDYHCRSNASSIKETLSGIKQSEDFETVALKVDITDPTSVNQMLNNVIEQFGKIDMLVNKVGMTYNVTEEELTFENWNKVMNLNLNGIF
;
A
#
# COMPACT_ATOMS: atom_id res chain seq x y z
N MET A 1 -2.01 -7.44 -6.84
CA MET A 1 -1.12 -7.28 -5.66
C MET A 1 -1.19 -5.82 -5.32
N ASN A 2 -1.87 -5.43 -4.24
CA ASN A 2 -2.24 -4.03 -3.99
C ASN A 2 -1.72 -3.64 -2.61
N GLY A 3 -0.70 -2.80 -2.55
CA GLY A 3 -0.15 -2.32 -1.30
C GLY A 3 0.87 -1.18 -1.41
N ILE A 4 1.04 -0.42 -0.34
CA ILE A 4 2.12 0.57 -0.20
C ILE A 4 3.25 -0.09 0.58
N SER A 5 4.51 0.12 0.21
CA SER A 5 5.65 -0.31 1.02
C SER A 5 6.43 0.90 1.49
N ILE A 6 6.85 0.93 2.75
CA ILE A 6 7.59 2.06 3.33
C ILE A 6 8.93 1.54 3.83
N ASN A 7 10.03 2.25 3.59
CA ASN A 7 11.33 1.90 4.16
C ASN A 7 11.82 3.06 5.05
N THR A 8 12.37 2.72 6.21
CA THR A 8 12.92 3.68 7.18
C THR A 8 14.42 3.46 7.44
N SER A 9 15.11 4.49 7.91
CA SER A 9 16.57 4.54 8.11
C SER A 9 17.13 3.62 9.20
N ARG A 10 16.31 3.26 10.19
CA ARG A 10 16.49 1.98 10.90
C ARG A 10 16.00 0.96 9.90
N ARG A 11 16.91 0.27 9.18
CA ARG A 11 16.58 -0.70 8.11
C ARG A 11 15.29 -1.41 8.53
N SER A 12 14.15 -1.06 7.96
CA SER A 12 12.84 -1.57 8.35
C SER A 12 11.92 -1.36 7.16
N ASP A 13 11.23 -2.41 6.75
CA ASP A 13 10.37 -2.44 5.57
C ASP A 13 8.91 -2.67 5.99
N TYR A 14 8.01 -1.77 5.65
CA TYR A 14 6.57 -1.90 5.89
C TYR A 14 5.93 -2.38 4.62
N HIS A 15 4.95 -3.27 4.75
CA HIS A 15 4.02 -3.56 3.68
C HIS A 15 2.61 -3.31 4.15
N CYS A 16 1.97 -2.38 3.48
CA CYS A 16 0.63 -1.95 3.70
C CYS A 16 -0.29 -2.52 2.63
N ARG A 17 -1.43 -3.13 2.97
CA ARG A 17 -2.41 -3.61 1.99
C ARG A 17 -3.85 -3.40 2.47
N SER A 18 -4.79 -3.37 1.53
CA SER A 18 -6.22 -3.24 1.85
C SER A 18 -6.88 -4.54 2.33
N ASN A 19 -6.27 -5.71 2.05
CA ASN A 19 -6.82 -7.03 2.38
C ASN A 19 -5.94 -7.81 3.38
N ALA A 20 -6.51 -8.16 4.54
CA ALA A 20 -5.84 -8.78 5.68
C ALA A 20 -5.18 -10.15 5.41
N SER A 21 -5.74 -10.98 4.51
CA SER A 21 -5.12 -12.26 4.15
C SER A 21 -3.82 -12.07 3.36
N SER A 22 -3.84 -11.13 2.42
CA SER A 22 -2.69 -10.79 1.57
C SER A 22 -1.55 -10.11 2.34
N ILE A 23 -1.88 -9.47 3.47
CA ILE A 23 -0.90 -8.88 4.39
C ILE A 23 -0.04 -9.99 5.03
N LYS A 24 -0.70 -10.99 5.63
CA LYS A 24 0.00 -12.09 6.33
C LYS A 24 0.91 -12.89 5.41
N GLU A 25 0.46 -13.14 4.18
CA GLU A 25 1.22 -13.87 3.18
C GLU A 25 2.48 -13.09 2.74
N THR A 26 2.37 -11.77 2.57
CA THR A 26 3.52 -10.91 2.25
C THR A 26 4.54 -10.89 3.39
N LEU A 27 4.08 -10.78 4.63
CA LEU A 27 4.96 -10.83 5.81
C LEU A 27 5.71 -12.16 5.92
N SER A 28 5.07 -13.28 5.55
CA SER A 28 5.72 -14.59 5.56
C SER A 28 6.78 -14.77 4.47
N GLY A 29 6.66 -14.05 3.36
CA GLY A 29 7.61 -14.08 2.24
C GLY A 29 8.84 -13.19 2.44
N ILE A 30 8.79 -12.28 3.41
CA ILE A 30 9.93 -11.42 3.77
C ILE A 30 10.82 -12.21 4.69
N LYS A 31 12.08 -12.40 4.28
CA LYS A 31 13.09 -13.00 5.14
C LYS A 31 13.27 -12.12 6.37
N GLN A 32 12.69 -12.53 7.48
CA GLN A 32 12.96 -11.92 8.77
C GLN A 32 14.47 -11.98 9.01
N SER A 33 15.07 -10.84 9.32
CA SER A 33 16.46 -10.75 9.73
C SER A 33 16.52 -9.91 11.00
N GLU A 34 17.51 -10.16 11.85
CA GLU A 34 17.71 -9.36 13.07
C GLU A 34 18.07 -7.90 12.77
N ASP A 35 18.46 -7.61 11.52
CA ASP A 35 18.89 -6.29 11.07
C ASP A 35 17.74 -5.37 10.65
N PHE A 36 16.51 -5.89 10.51
CA PHE A 36 15.36 -5.06 10.13
C PHE A 36 14.01 -5.50 10.68
N GLU A 37 13.17 -4.53 11.03
CA GLU A 37 11.79 -4.77 11.46
C GLU A 37 10.82 -4.65 10.28
N THR A 38 9.77 -5.46 10.28
CA THR A 38 8.71 -5.40 9.28
C THR A 38 7.36 -5.26 9.96
N VAL A 39 6.59 -4.23 9.62
CA VAL A 39 5.22 -4.09 10.13
C VAL A 39 4.22 -4.05 8.98
N ALA A 40 3.10 -4.70 9.25
CA ALA A 40 1.95 -4.70 8.38
C ALA A 40 0.89 -3.70 8.86
N LEU A 41 0.47 -2.81 7.96
CA LEU A 41 -0.61 -1.87 8.23
C LEU A 41 -1.76 -2.09 7.23
N LYS A 42 -3.00 -2.10 7.71
CA LYS A 42 -4.16 -2.06 6.83
C LYS A 42 -4.47 -0.61 6.49
N VAL A 43 -4.47 -0.28 5.20
CA VAL A 43 -4.84 1.06 4.70
C VAL A 43 -5.71 0.92 3.47
N ASP A 44 -6.71 1.78 3.39
CA ASP A 44 -7.41 2.08 2.16
C ASP A 44 -6.78 3.32 1.51
N ILE A 45 -6.09 3.15 0.39
CA ILE A 45 -5.40 4.25 -0.27
C ILE A 45 -6.35 5.21 -0.99
N THR A 46 -7.62 4.84 -1.11
CA THR A 46 -8.66 5.71 -1.70
C THR A 46 -9.31 6.62 -0.66
N ASP A 47 -8.98 6.45 0.63
CA ASP A 47 -9.42 7.29 1.74
C ASP A 47 -8.22 8.09 2.31
N PRO A 48 -8.16 9.41 2.10
CA PRO A 48 -7.11 10.26 2.65
C PRO A 48 -6.98 10.17 4.18
N THR A 49 -8.09 9.92 4.89
CA THR A 49 -8.07 9.77 6.35
C THR A 49 -7.31 8.51 6.75
N SER A 50 -7.57 7.40 6.07
CA SER A 50 -6.86 6.12 6.28
C SER A 50 -5.36 6.27 5.99
N VAL A 51 -4.99 6.98 4.92
CA VAL A 51 -3.58 7.27 4.58
C VAL A 51 -2.90 8.10 5.67
N ASN A 52 -3.54 9.19 6.11
CA ASN A 52 -3.00 10.05 7.17
C ASN A 52 -2.79 9.30 8.49
N GLN A 53 -3.74 8.42 8.87
CA GLN A 53 -3.58 7.58 10.05
C GLN A 53 -2.39 6.64 9.95
N MET A 54 -2.15 6.05 8.77
CA MET A 54 -0.96 5.21 8.56
C MET A 54 0.33 6.01 8.64
N LEU A 55 0.38 7.20 8.03
CA LEU A 55 1.56 8.06 8.11
C LEU A 55 1.89 8.42 9.56
N ASN A 56 0.87 8.81 10.34
CA ASN A 56 1.04 9.11 11.76
C ASN A 56 1.58 7.90 12.53
N ASN A 57 1.01 6.71 12.34
CA ASN A 57 1.48 5.49 13.00
C ASN A 57 2.94 5.16 12.67
N VAL A 58 3.35 5.35 11.41
CA VAL A 58 4.73 5.09 10.97
C VAL A 58 5.68 6.14 11.57
N ILE A 59 5.30 7.42 11.56
CA ILE A 59 6.10 8.51 12.12
C ILE A 59 6.23 8.37 13.64
N GLU A 60 5.16 8.02 14.36
CA GLU A 60 5.20 7.81 15.81
C GLU A 60 6.15 6.68 16.21
N GLN A 61 6.22 5.61 15.41
CA GLN A 61 7.06 4.45 15.73
C GLN A 61 8.52 4.60 15.26
N PHE A 62 8.75 5.19 14.08
CA PHE A 62 10.06 5.18 13.41
C PHE A 62 10.66 6.58 13.21
N GLY A 63 9.92 7.63 13.57
CA GLY A 63 10.35 9.03 13.54
C GLY A 63 10.31 9.69 12.16
N LYS A 64 10.61 8.95 11.09
CA LYS A 64 10.56 9.45 9.71
C LYS A 64 10.31 8.34 8.69
N ILE A 65 9.93 8.76 7.49
CA ILE A 65 9.84 7.93 6.29
C ILE A 65 10.97 8.33 5.35
N ASP A 66 11.82 7.38 4.96
CA ASP A 66 12.92 7.63 4.03
C ASP A 66 12.53 7.31 2.59
N MET A 67 11.73 6.25 2.38
CA MET A 67 11.20 5.89 1.08
C MET A 67 9.75 5.43 1.18
N LEU A 68 8.94 5.86 0.21
CA LEU A 68 7.56 5.42 0.02
C LEU A 68 7.43 4.79 -1.37
N VAL A 69 7.05 3.52 -1.41
CA VAL A 69 6.82 2.75 -2.64
C VAL A 69 5.33 2.52 -2.79
N ASN A 70 4.70 3.19 -3.73
CA ASN A 70 3.30 2.91 -4.06
C ASN A 70 3.21 1.72 -5.02
N LYS A 71 2.69 0.58 -4.54
CA LYS A 71 2.44 -0.61 -5.36
C LYS A 71 0.97 -0.99 -5.33
N VAL A 72 0.11 -0.02 -5.64
CA VAL A 72 -1.32 -0.25 -5.81
C VAL A 72 -1.70 -0.17 -7.28
N GLY A 73 -2.50 -1.14 -7.73
CA GLY A 73 -2.93 -1.20 -9.11
C GLY A 73 -4.10 -2.16 -9.30
N MET A 74 -5.09 -1.73 -10.06
CA MET A 74 -6.10 -2.61 -10.65
C MET A 74 -6.22 -2.35 -12.15
N THR A 75 -6.60 -3.39 -12.88
CA THR A 75 -6.94 -3.29 -14.30
C THR A 75 -8.16 -4.15 -14.57
N TYR A 76 -8.98 -3.74 -15.52
CA TYR A 76 -10.03 -4.57 -16.10
C TYR A 76 -9.53 -5.07 -17.45
N ASN A 77 -9.51 -6.38 -17.64
CA ASN A 77 -9.13 -6.99 -18.91
C ASN A 77 -10.39 -7.19 -19.78
N VAL A 78 -10.84 -6.09 -20.37
CA VAL A 78 -12.01 -6.01 -21.25
C VAL A 78 -11.63 -5.19 -22.48
N THR A 79 -12.38 -5.34 -23.57
CA THR A 79 -12.19 -4.47 -24.74
C THR A 79 -12.58 -3.03 -24.43
N GLU A 80 -12.17 -2.10 -25.29
CA GLU A 80 -12.49 -0.68 -25.13
C GLU A 80 -14.00 -0.42 -25.14
N GLU A 81 -14.76 -1.19 -25.92
CA GLU A 81 -16.22 -1.10 -26.03
C GLU A 81 -16.94 -1.62 -24.77
N GLU A 82 -16.33 -2.57 -24.07
CA GLU A 82 -16.86 -3.19 -22.85
C GLU A 82 -16.46 -2.45 -21.58
N LEU A 83 -15.52 -1.49 -21.68
CA LEU A 83 -15.06 -0.72 -20.54
C LEU A 83 -16.11 0.31 -20.11
N THR A 84 -16.80 0.01 -19.02
CA THR A 84 -17.76 0.95 -18.43
C THR A 84 -17.05 2.15 -17.79
N PHE A 85 -17.72 3.31 -17.80
CA PHE A 85 -17.24 4.51 -17.10
C PHE A 85 -17.04 4.26 -15.59
N GLU A 86 -17.86 3.40 -14.98
CA GLU A 86 -17.70 3.00 -13.59
C GLU A 86 -16.39 2.25 -13.36
N ASN A 87 -16.06 1.28 -14.21
CA ASN A 87 -14.82 0.52 -14.13
C ASN A 87 -13.59 1.40 -14.40
N TRP A 88 -13.69 2.30 -15.39
CA TRP A 88 -12.65 3.29 -15.64
C TRP A 88 -12.42 4.20 -14.42
N ASN A 89 -13.47 4.72 -13.80
CA ASN A 89 -13.36 5.53 -12.58
C ASN A 89 -12.74 4.76 -11.41
N LYS A 90 -13.06 3.47 -11.26
CA LYS A 90 -12.41 2.63 -10.23
C LYS A 90 -10.90 2.53 -10.45
N VAL A 91 -10.48 2.29 -11.70
CA VAL A 91 -9.06 2.27 -12.07
C VAL A 91 -8.40 3.61 -11.78
N MET A 92 -9.01 4.72 -12.19
CA MET A 92 -8.45 6.06 -11.98
C MET A 92 -8.39 6.44 -10.49
N ASN A 93 -9.45 6.16 -9.73
CA ASN A 93 -9.48 6.45 -8.30
C ASN A 93 -8.43 5.66 -7.53
N LEU A 94 -8.22 4.38 -7.89
CA LEU A 94 -7.24 3.54 -7.20
C LEU A 94 -5.81 3.83 -7.67
N ASN A 95 -5.56 3.83 -8.97
CA ASN A 95 -4.20 3.82 -9.52
C ASN A 95 -3.60 5.23 -9.65
N LEU A 96 -4.43 6.27 -9.71
CA LEU A 96 -4.01 7.65 -9.96
C LEU A 96 -4.33 8.51 -8.75
N ASN A 97 -5.61 8.65 -8.41
CA ASN A 97 -6.02 9.54 -7.32
C ASN A 97 -5.51 9.04 -5.96
N GLY A 98 -5.47 7.73 -5.71
CA GLY A 98 -4.91 7.18 -4.48
C GLY A 98 -3.39 7.36 -4.30
N ILE A 99 -2.69 7.95 -5.29
CA ILE A 99 -1.27 8.30 -5.18
C ILE A 99 -1.08 9.77 -4.78
N PHE A 100 -2.06 10.65 -5.06
CA PHE A 100 -1.98 12.10 -4.88
C PHE A 100 -2.83 12.57 -3.69
#